data_AF-A0A524G7I9-F1
#
_entry.id   AF-A0A524G7I9-F1
#
_cell.length_a   1.000
_cell.length_b   1.000
_cell.length_c   1.000
_cell.angle_alpha   90.00
_cell.angle_beta   90.00
_cell.angle_gamma   90.00
#
_symmetry.space_group_name_H-M   'P 1'
#
loop_
_entity.id
_entity.type
_entity.pdbx_description
1 polymer ?
#
loop_
_entity_poly.entity_id
_entity_poly.type
_entity_poly.pdbx_seq_one_letter_code
_entity_poly.pdbx_strand_id
1 'polypeptide(L)'
;MQQLSEQLQIDNKDAILKIGRALSSGTRLKILQLLLQGEKDVTRVARHLGGTEANASAQIKILYEAGLLECRYEPGQHGLKKISKTKVKRITIDFE
;
A
#
# COMPACT_ATOMS: atom_id res chain seq x y z
N MET A 1 -0.59 -6.48 -23.32
CA MET A 1 -0.57 -5.98 -21.92
C MET A 1 -0.01 -7.09 -21.06
N GLN A 2 1.16 -6.90 -20.45
CA GLN A 2 1.77 -7.93 -19.60
C GLN A 2 0.94 -8.06 -18.31
N GLN A 3 0.45 -9.27 -18.03
CA GLN A 3 -0.13 -9.63 -16.73
C GLN A 3 0.96 -9.45 -15.68
N LEU A 4 0.94 -8.34 -14.93
CA LEU A 4 1.59 -8.35 -13.61
C LEU A 4 0.82 -9.38 -12.77
N SER A 5 1.50 -10.43 -12.33
CA SER A 5 0.96 -11.34 -11.34
C SER A 5 0.80 -10.59 -10.02
N GLU A 6 -0.40 -10.04 -9.77
CA GLU A 6 -0.74 -9.32 -8.53
C GLU A 6 -0.99 -10.29 -7.35
N GLN A 7 -0.34 -11.45 -7.36
CA GLN A 7 -0.40 -12.46 -6.32
C GLN A 7 0.91 -12.44 -5.55
N LEU A 8 0.84 -12.20 -4.24
CA LEU A 8 1.96 -12.31 -3.34
C LEU A 8 1.85 -13.64 -2.59
N GLN A 9 2.78 -14.55 -2.86
CA GLN A 9 2.96 -15.77 -2.06
C GLN A 9 3.94 -15.52 -0.93
N ILE A 10 3.63 -16.08 0.24
CA ILE A 10 4.42 -15.95 1.45
C ILE A 10 4.51 -17.32 2.11
N ASP A 11 5.73 -17.81 2.29
CA ASP A 11 6.06 -19.16 2.75
C ASP A 11 6.94 -19.18 4.01
N ASN A 12 7.36 -18.01 4.49
CA ASN A 12 8.26 -17.91 5.64
C ASN A 12 7.66 -17.05 6.76
N LYS A 13 7.96 -17.48 8.00
CA LYS A 13 7.40 -16.91 9.23
C LYS A 13 7.61 -15.40 9.37
N ASP A 14 8.78 -14.89 9.02
CA ASP A 14 9.10 -13.47 9.18
C ASP A 14 8.28 -12.59 8.25
N ALA A 15 8.12 -13.00 6.99
CA ALA A 15 7.28 -12.32 6.03
C ALA A 15 5.79 -12.39 6.44
N ILE A 16 5.33 -13.52 6.97
CA ILE A 16 3.97 -13.67 7.52
C ILE A 16 3.74 -12.66 8.65
N LEU A 17 4.64 -12.57 9.63
CA LEU A 17 4.54 -11.63 10.75
C LEU A 17 4.61 -10.17 10.28
N LYS A 18 5.45 -9.87 9.29
CA LYS A 18 5.59 -8.53 8.71
C LYS A 18 4.28 -8.09 8.04
N ILE A 19 3.71 -8.93 7.19
CA ILE A 19 2.49 -8.62 6.45
C ILE A 19 1.27 -8.66 7.37
N GLY A 20 1.21 -9.59 8.32
CA GLY A 20 0.17 -9.63 9.35
C GLY A 20 0.08 -8.31 10.13
N ARG A 21 1.21 -7.75 10.58
CA ARG A 21 1.27 -6.43 11.23
C ARG A 21 0.83 -5.29 10.30
N ALA A 22 1.18 -5.37 9.02
CA ALA A 22 0.77 -4.37 8.03
C ALA A 22 -0.74 -4.44 7.74
N LEU A 23 -1.35 -5.62 7.74
CA LEU A 23 -2.76 -5.81 7.42
C LEU A 23 -3.71 -5.67 8.64
N SER A 24 -3.20 -5.75 9.87
CA SER A 24 -4.00 -5.67 11.10
C SER A 24 -4.61 -4.28 11.42
N SER A 25 -4.66 -3.36 10.44
CA SER A 25 -5.27 -2.02 10.56
C SER A 25 -6.33 -1.80 9.50
N GLY A 26 -7.54 -1.48 9.94
CA GLY A 26 -8.65 -1.12 9.05
C GLY A 26 -8.32 0.05 8.13
N THR A 27 -7.56 1.05 8.60
CA THR A 27 -7.12 2.18 7.77
C THR A 27 -6.19 1.72 6.65
N ARG A 28 -5.26 0.80 6.93
CA ARG A 28 -4.33 0.28 5.91
C ARG A 28 -5.04 -0.61 4.90
N LEU A 29 -6.03 -1.39 5.33
CA LEU A 29 -6.90 -2.14 4.40
C LEU A 29 -7.70 -1.20 3.48
N LYS A 30 -8.26 -0.10 4.00
CA LYS A 30 -8.94 0.92 3.18
C LYS A 30 -8.00 1.55 2.15
N ILE A 31 -6.75 1.84 2.53
CA ILE A 31 -5.74 2.35 1.58
C ILE A 31 -5.48 1.33 0.47
N LEU A 32 -5.25 0.06 0.80
CA LEU A 32 -5.04 -0.98 -0.21
C LEU A 32 -6.23 -1.07 -1.17
N GLN A 33 -7.46 -1.09 -0.64
CA GLN A 33 -8.69 -1.12 -1.44
C GLN A 33 -8.84 0.10 -2.35
N LEU A 34 -8.51 1.30 -1.85
CA LEU A 34 -8.51 2.51 -2.66
C LEU A 34 -7.48 2.45 -3.81
N LEU A 35 -6.31 1.88 -3.55
CA LEU A 35 -5.21 1.78 -4.52
C LEU A 35 -5.42 0.65 -5.54
N LEU A 36 -6.32 -0.31 -5.28
CA LEU A 36 -6.80 -1.26 -6.29
C LEU A 36 -7.56 -0.57 -7.44
N GLN A 37 -8.12 0.61 -7.18
CA GLN A 37 -8.82 1.41 -8.20
C GLN A 37 -7.84 2.24 -9.06
N GLY A 38 -6.54 2.13 -8.82
CA GLY A 38 -5.50 2.91 -9.47
C GLY A 38 -4.67 3.70 -8.46
N GLU A 39 -3.51 4.13 -8.93
CA GLU A 39 -2.55 4.90 -8.13
C GLU A 39 -3.11 6.26 -7.67
N LYS A 40 -2.66 6.70 -6.51
CA LYS A 40 -3.11 7.96 -5.88
C LYS A 40 -1.93 8.66 -5.23
N ASP A 41 -1.98 9.98 -5.22
CA ASP A 41 -1.11 10.77 -4.35
C ASP A 41 -1.58 10.72 -2.89
N VAL A 42 -0.71 11.15 -1.98
CA VAL A 42 -1.00 11.18 -0.54
C VAL A 42 -2.21 12.05 -0.19
N THR A 43 -2.44 13.15 -0.91
CA THR A 43 -3.57 14.07 -0.71
C THR A 43 -4.90 13.38 -0.99
N ARG A 44 -5.01 12.63 -2.09
CA ARG A 44 -6.20 11.84 -2.45
C ARG A 44 -6.46 10.73 -1.45
N VAL A 45 -5.40 10.07 -0.95
CA VAL A 45 -5.53 9.05 0.10
C VAL A 45 -6.06 9.69 1.39
N ALA A 46 -5.47 10.80 1.83
CA ALA A 46 -5.89 11.51 3.03
C ALA A 46 -7.37 11.93 2.96
N ARG A 47 -7.79 12.50 1.83
CA ARG A 47 -9.18 12.89 1.58
C ARG A 47 -10.13 11.69 1.66
N HIS A 48 -9.78 10.56 1.05
CA HIS A 48 -10.60 9.34 1.10
C HIS A 48 -10.73 8.77 2.52
N LEU A 49 -9.69 8.90 3.33
CA LEU A 49 -9.70 8.45 4.72
C LEU A 49 -10.38 9.43 5.68
N GLY A 50 -10.69 10.65 5.25
CA GLY A 50 -11.16 11.73 6.13
C GLY A 50 -10.11 12.16 7.15
N GLY A 51 -8.81 12.11 6.80
CA GLY A 51 -7.69 12.37 7.70
C GLY A 51 -6.66 13.35 7.13
N THR A 52 -5.54 13.49 7.83
CA THR A 52 -4.43 14.37 7.41
C THR A 52 -3.47 13.67 6.45
N GLU A 53 -2.78 14.45 5.61
CA GLU A 53 -1.72 13.93 4.73
C GLU A 53 -0.56 13.30 5.51
N ALA A 54 -0.23 13.84 6.68
CA ALA A 54 0.79 13.26 7.56
C ALA A 54 0.41 11.84 8.01
N ASN A 55 -0.84 11.63 8.45
CA ASN A 55 -1.31 10.30 8.82
C ASN A 55 -1.36 9.36 7.61
N ALA A 56 -1.87 9.82 6.46
CA ALA A 56 -1.90 9.02 5.23
C ALA A 56 -0.47 8.59 4.81
N SER A 57 0.49 9.52 4.84
CA SER A 57 1.90 9.25 4.54
C SER A 57 2.50 8.19 5.47
N ALA A 58 2.21 8.26 6.76
CA ALA A 58 2.67 7.27 7.74
C ALA A 58 2.10 5.87 7.48
N GLN A 59 0.80 5.76 7.19
CA GLN A 59 0.18 4.46 6.86
C GLN A 59 0.69 3.88 5.54
N ILE A 60 0.87 4.73 4.52
CA ILE A 60 1.48 4.35 3.24
C ILE A 60 2.90 3.83 3.46
N LYS A 61 3.69 4.48 4.31
CA LYS A 61 5.06 4.05 4.63
C LYS A 61 5.09 2.64 5.22
N ILE A 62 4.20 2.32 6.18
CA ILE A 62 4.10 0.97 6.76
C ILE A 62 3.79 -0.07 5.68
N LEU A 63 2.83 0.21 4.80
CA LEU A 63 2.46 -0.70 3.71
C LEU A 63 3.57 -0.86 2.66
N TYR A 64 4.30 0.22 2.35
CA TYR A 64 5.47 0.21 1.48
C TYR A 64 6.60 -0.62 2.06
N GLU A 65 6.94 -0.43 3.34
CA GLU A 65 7.96 -1.21 4.03
C GLU A 65 7.58 -2.68 4.13
N ALA A 66 6.29 -3.00 4.23
CA ALA A 66 5.75 -4.36 4.14
C ALA A 66 5.80 -4.98 2.73
N GLY A 67 6.17 -4.21 1.70
CA GLY A 67 6.26 -4.65 0.31
C GLY A 67 4.91 -4.69 -0.43
N LEU A 68 3.84 -4.19 0.19
CA LEU A 68 2.47 -4.23 -0.36
C LEU A 68 2.21 -3.09 -1.35
N LEU A 69 3.01 -2.03 -1.31
CA LEU A 69 2.94 -0.88 -2.19
C LEU A 69 4.26 -0.65 -2.93
N GLU A 70 4.15 0.01 -4.08
CA GLU A 70 5.24 0.76 -4.71
C GLU A 70 4.94 2.26 -4.59
N CYS A 71 6.00 3.06 -4.43
CA CYS A 71 5.89 4.52 -4.33
C CYS A 71 6.94 5.17 -5.23
N ARG A 72 6.55 6.25 -5.90
CA ARG A 72 7.46 7.12 -6.64
C ARG A 72 7.16 8.58 -6.33
N TYR A 73 8.12 9.46 -6.63
CA TYR A 73 7.93 10.89 -6.49
C TYR A 73 7.80 11.53 -7.87
N GLU A 74 6.85 12.44 -8.00
CA GLU A 74 6.61 13.22 -9.20
C GLU A 74 6.54 14.72 -8.86
N PRO A 75 6.77 15.63 -9.82
CA PRO A 75 6.48 17.04 -9.63
C PRO A 75 4.98 17.29 -9.36
N GLY A 76 4.69 18.15 -8.41
CA GLY A 76 3.35 18.61 -8.02
C GLY A 76 3.34 20.12 -7.73
N GLN A 77 2.15 20.64 -7.43
CA GLN A 77 1.92 22.09 -7.30
C GLN A 77 2.78 22.76 -6.21
N HIS A 78 3.13 22.03 -5.14
CA HIS A 78 3.93 22.52 -4.01
C HIS A 78 5.19 21.67 -3.77
N GLY A 79 5.84 21.19 -4.84
CA GLY A 79 7.04 20.37 -4.76
C GLY A 79 6.79 18.92 -5.18
N LEU A 80 7.49 17.96 -4.56
CA LEU A 80 7.33 16.55 -4.91
C LEU A 80 6.09 15.93 -4.29
N LYS A 81 5.26 15.29 -5.10
CA LYS A 81 4.14 14.46 -4.66
C LYS A 81 4.54 12.98 -4.67
N LYS A 82 4.25 12.27 -3.59
CA LYS A 82 4.39 10.80 -3.54
C LYS A 82 3.17 10.16 -4.19
N ILE A 83 3.39 9.42 -5.27
CA ILE A 83 2.38 8.58 -5.92
C ILE A 83 2.55 7.15 -5.42
N SER A 84 1.48 6.56 -4.92
CA SER A 84 1.45 5.21 -4.39
C SER A 84 0.54 4.32 -5.21
N LYS A 85 0.96 3.08 -5.43
CA LYS A 85 0.20 2.03 -6.10
C LYS A 85 0.34 0.72 -5.33
N THR A 86 -0.72 -0.08 -5.28
CA THR A 86 -0.62 -1.41 -4.69
C THR A 86 0.00 -2.41 -5.68
N LYS A 87 0.85 -3.30 -5.15
CA LYS A 87 1.47 -4.38 -5.91
C LYS A 87 0.68 -5.69 -5.80
N VAL A 88 -0.35 -5.73 -4.97
CA VAL A 88 -1.01 -6.96 -4.53
C VAL A 88 -2.51 -6.84 -4.65
N LYS A 89 -3.13 -7.83 -5.31
CA LYS A 89 -4.58 -8.07 -5.30
C LYS A 89 -4.96 -9.28 -4.47
N ARG A 90 -4.05 -10.26 -4.37
CA ARG A 90 -4.24 -11.48 -3.60
C ARG A 90 -2.96 -11.79 -2.83
N ILE A 91 -3.13 -12.23 -1.59
CA ILE A 91 -2.04 -12.75 -0.76
C ILE A 91 -2.39 -14.18 -0.44
N THR A 92 -1.46 -15.10 -0.73
CA THR A 92 -1.54 -16.50 -0.33
C THR A 92 -0.47 -16.72 0.73
N ILE A 93 -0.86 -17.33 1.85
CA ILE A 93 0.07 -17.67 2.93
C ILE A 93 0.09 -19.18 3.05
N ASP A 94 1.26 -19.75 2.83
CA ASP A 94 1.54 -21.15 2.99
C ASP A 94 2.23 -21.34 4.34
N PHE A 95 1.68 -22.22 5.19
CA PHE A 95 2.20 -22.53 6.53
C PHE A 95 3.00 -23.85 6.56
N GLU A 96 3.14 -24.53 5.43
CA GLU A 96 3.73 -25.88 5.26
C GLU A 96 4.75 -25.90 4.13
#